data_AF-A0A6B2C6Q4-F1
#
_entry.id   AF-A0A6B2C6Q4-F1
#
_cell.length_a   1.000
_cell.length_b   1.000
_cell.length_c   1.000
_cell.angle_alpha   90.00
_cell.angle_beta   90.00
_cell.angle_gamma   90.00
#
_symmetry.space_group_name_H-M   'P 1'
#
loop_
_entity.id
_entity.type
_entity.pdbx_description
1 polymer ?
#
loop_
_entity_poly.entity_id
_entity_poly.type
_entity_poly.pdbx_seq_one_letter_code
_entity_poly.pdbx_strand_id
1 'polypeptide(L)' 'TSSLKDFEEIRERIRRENIGFVIMDCIGYTDAQRNIIREASENIKVISTRRALAKVLSELV' A
#
# COMPACT_ATOMS: atom_id res chain seq x y z
N THR A 1 -1.56 -13.94 -8.94
CA THR A 1 -0.93 -13.08 -7.91
C THR A 1 -0.13 -12.02 -8.62
N SER A 2 -0.35 -10.73 -8.34
CA SER A 2 0.43 -9.65 -8.96
C SER A 2 1.89 -9.71 -8.52
N SER A 3 2.81 -9.51 -9.47
CA SER A 3 4.26 -9.55 -9.26
C SER A 3 4.75 -8.28 -8.57
N LEU A 4 5.99 -8.27 -8.05
CA LEU A 4 6.61 -7.02 -7.56
C LEU A 4 6.79 -5.98 -8.68
N LYS A 5 7.03 -6.43 -9.92
CA LYS A 5 7.19 -5.55 -11.08
C LYS A 5 5.92 -4.76 -11.37
N ASP A 6 4.75 -5.37 -11.19
CA ASP A 6 3.46 -4.69 -11.38
C ASP A 6 3.33 -3.50 -10.40
N PHE A 7 3.86 -3.63 -9.18
CA PHE A 7 3.85 -2.57 -8.17
C PHE A 7 4.83 -1.46 -8.45
N GLU A 8 5.96 -1.75 -9.10
CA GLU A 8 6.90 -0.73 -9.58
C GLU A 8 6.25 0.16 -10.64
N GLU A 9 5.52 -0.45 -11.59
CA GLU A 9 4.79 0.31 -12.62
C GLU A 9 3.69 1.19 -12.00
N ILE A 10 2.97 0.67 -11.00
CA ILE A 10 1.98 1.44 -10.23
C ILE A 10 2.66 2.58 -9.45
N ARG A 11 3.84 2.36 -8.86
CA ARG A 11 4.60 3.41 -8.15
C ARG A 11 4.91 4.58 -9.07
N GLU A 12 5.39 4.31 -10.28
CA GLU A 12 5.70 5.37 -11.25
C GLU A 12 4.45 6.10 -11.73
N ARG A 13 3.32 5.39 -11.87
CA ARG A 13 2.04 6.01 -12.18
C ARG A 13 1.58 6.95 -11.06
N ILE A 14 1.66 6.51 -9.80
CA ILE A 14 1.33 7.30 -8.61
C ILE A 14 2.17 8.59 -8.55
N ARG A 15 3.47 8.50 -8.82
CA ARG A 15 4.37 9.67 -8.91
C ARG A 15 3.89 10.66 -9.97
N ARG A 16 3.64 10.16 -11.18
CA ARG A 16 3.24 10.99 -12.33
C ARG A 16 1.90 11.67 -12.12
N GLU A 17 0.95 10.97 -11.52
CA GLU A 17 -0.40 11.46 -11.25
C GLU A 17 -0.51 12.23 -9.92
N ASN A 18 0.59 12.36 -9.17
CA ASN A 18 0.64 13.01 -7.85
C ASN A 18 -0.42 12.48 -6.86
N ILE A 19 -0.59 11.15 -6.83
CA ILE A 19 -1.57 10.49 -5.96
C ILE A 19 -1.07 10.54 -4.51
N GLY A 20 -1.82 11.21 -3.63
CA GLY A 20 -1.49 11.35 -2.20
C GLY A 20 -2.02 10.24 -1.30
N PHE A 21 -2.89 9.37 -1.79
CA PHE A 21 -3.56 8.35 -0.98
C PHE A 21 -3.85 7.08 -1.76
N VAL A 22 -3.51 5.93 -1.18
CA VAL A 22 -3.73 4.60 -1.77
C VAL A 22 -4.32 3.65 -0.75
N ILE A 23 -5.36 2.92 -1.17
CA ILE A 23 -5.95 1.82 -0.42
C ILE A 23 -5.53 0.51 -1.08
N MET A 24 -4.87 -0.36 -0.32
CA MET A 24 -4.58 -1.75 -0.69
C MET A 24 -5.63 -2.65 -0.04
N ASP A 25 -6.72 -2.88 -0.75
CA ASP A 25 -7.96 -3.51 -0.26
C ASP A 25 -7.87 -5.04 -0.12
N CYS A 26 -6.98 -5.71 -0.85
CA CYS A 26 -6.80 -7.15 -0.75
C CYS A 26 -5.88 -7.56 0.42
N ILE A 27 -6.36 -8.47 1.28
CA ILE A 27 -5.58 -9.02 2.41
C ILE A 27 -4.34 -9.81 1.94
N GLY A 28 -4.32 -10.25 0.68
CA GLY A 28 -3.21 -10.97 0.07
C GLY A 28 -2.00 -10.08 -0.24
N TYR A 29 -2.16 -8.76 -0.25
CA TYR A 29 -1.03 -7.86 -0.46
C TYR A 29 -0.03 -7.93 0.69
N THR A 30 1.24 -7.98 0.33
CA THR A 30 2.37 -8.11 1.26
C THR A 30 2.91 -6.76 1.69
N ASP A 31 3.67 -6.72 2.79
CA ASP A 31 4.35 -5.50 3.21
C ASP A 31 5.41 -5.04 2.20
N ALA A 32 6.04 -5.96 1.45
CA ALA A 32 6.97 -5.61 0.38
C ALA A 32 6.29 -4.82 -0.73
N GLN A 33 5.14 -5.30 -1.22
CA GLN A 33 4.33 -4.58 -2.23
C GLN A 33 3.86 -3.22 -1.71
N ARG A 34 3.46 -3.14 -0.44
CA ARG A 34 3.08 -1.87 0.21
C ARG A 34 4.25 -0.89 0.27
N ASN A 35 5.45 -1.35 0.59
CA ASN A 35 6.62 -0.49 0.71
C ASN A 35 7.01 0.11 -0.66
N ILE A 36 6.92 -0.66 -1.75
CA ILE A 36 7.12 -0.14 -3.11
C ILE A 36 6.19 1.06 -3.38
N ILE A 37 4.90 0.94 -3.02
CA ILE A 37 3.95 2.07 -3.18
C ILE A 37 4.31 3.26 -2.29
N ARG A 38 4.77 3.01 -1.06
CA ARG A 38 5.17 4.09 -0.15
C ARG A 38 6.38 4.87 -0.64
N GLU A 39 7.26 4.25 -1.39
CA GLU A 39 8.43 4.91 -2.00
C GLU A 39 8.06 5.84 -3.16
N ALA A 40 6.79 5.85 -3.60
CA ALA A 40 6.33 6.78 -4.62
C ALA A 40 6.55 8.25 -4.21
N SER A 41 6.26 8.60 -2.96
CA SER A 41 6.39 9.98 -2.44
C SER A 41 6.46 9.97 -0.92
N GLU A 42 7.20 10.91 -0.32
CA GLU A 42 7.27 11.05 1.14
C GLU A 42 5.90 11.34 1.78
N ASN A 43 5.01 12.00 1.04
CA ASN A 43 3.69 12.42 1.52
C ASN A 43 2.56 11.42 1.25
N ILE A 44 2.87 10.28 0.62
CA ILE A 44 1.83 9.31 0.27
C ILE A 44 1.34 8.56 1.51
N LYS A 45 0.02 8.48 1.64
CA LYS A 45 -0.63 7.67 2.67
C LYS A 45 -1.08 6.34 2.06
N VAL A 46 -0.58 5.23 2.62
CA VAL A 46 -0.94 3.88 2.16
C VAL A 46 -1.55 3.07 3.30
N ILE A 47 -2.84 2.76 3.14
CA ILE A 47 -3.58 1.89 4.05
C ILE A 47 -3.67 0.49 3.44
N SER A 48 -3.40 -0.53 4.23
CA SER A 48 -3.64 -1.92 3.85
C SER A 48 -4.68 -2.55 4.77
N THR A 49 -5.56 -3.37 4.18
CA THR A 49 -6.61 -4.09 4.94
C THR A 49 -6.01 -4.93 6.07
N ARG A 50 -4.84 -5.56 5.85
CA ARG A 50 -4.14 -6.33 6.89
C ARG A 50 -3.76 -5.47 8.10
N ARG A 51 -3.22 -4.27 7.88
CA ARG A 51 -2.83 -3.37 8.99
C ARG A 51 -4.04 -2.74 9.67
N ALA A 52 -5.07 -2.39 8.90
CA ALA A 52 -6.32 -1.91 9.46
C ALA A 52 -6.95 -2.97 10.38
N LEU A 53 -7.03 -4.22 9.93
CA LEU A 53 -7.50 -5.34 10.73
C LEU A 53 -6.64 -5.57 11.97
N ALA A 54 -5.31 -5.58 11.83
CA ALA A 54 -4.41 -5.74 12.96
C ALA A 54 -4.60 -4.64 14.02
N LYS A 55 -4.83 -3.39 13.60
CA LYS A 55 -5.11 -2.28 14.51
C LYS A 55 -6.42 -2.48 15.27
N VAL A 56 -7.50 -2.84 14.56
CA VAL A 56 -8.79 -3.15 15.18
C VAL A 56 -8.65 -4.28 16.19
N LEU A 57 -7.96 -5.37 15.84
CA LEU A 57 -7.74 -6.49 16.75
C LEU A 57 -6.92 -6.09 17.98
N SER A 58 -5.92 -5.22 17.82
CA SER A 58 -5.11 -4.71 18.94
C SER A 58 -5.84 -3.79 19.91
N GLU A 59 -7.01 -3.27 19.52
CA GLU A 59 -7.86 -2.43 20.38
C GLU A 59 -8.92 -3.24 21.12
N LEU A 60 -9.13 -4.50 20.71
CA LEU A 60 -10.07 -5.43 21.34
C LEU A 60 -9.41 -6.30 22.43
N VAL A 61 -8.09 -6.27 22.55
CA VAL A 61 -7.26 -7.01 23.52
C VAL A 61 -6.52 -6.01 24.39
#